data_AF-A0A8C4QZI3-F1
#
_entry.id   AF-A0A8C4QZI3-F1
#
_cell.length_a   1.000
_cell.length_b   1.000
_cell.length_c   1.000
_cell.angle_alpha   90.00
_cell.angle_beta   90.00
_cell.angle_gamma   90.00
#
_symmetry.space_group_name_H-M   'P 1'
#
loop_
_entity.id
_entity.type
_entity.pdbx_description
1 polymer ?
#
loop_
_entity_poly.entity_id
_entity_poly.type
_entity_poly.pdbx_seq_one_letter_code
_entity_poly.pdbx_strand_id
1 'polypeptide(L)'
;MADKICEEEEETDEKGEEEEEEDEEVKVKKMRSGVLSCVLSASLFARSKQPTGGLRRFSENCSAVRFIGCSTQSPVLRCGLASLEAQRTTAEAMEHGKEMAKRMVWVDLEMTGLDIETDEIIEMACIITDSNMNIIAEGPNLIIHQPDSLLDNMSDWCKTHHGKSGLTQAVRSSNISLQAAEYEFLSFVRQHTPPGACPLAGNSVHADKKFLERFMPQFTRHLHYRIIDVSTIKELCLRWYPEDFEQAPQKRASHRALDDIRESIKELTFYRKHIFRARPDVCQSAPFNGPH
;
A
#
# COMPACT_ATOMS: atom_id res chain seq x y z
N MET A 1 -50.99 -33.35 5.36
CA MET A 1 -51.05 -32.20 6.28
C MET A 1 -49.62 -31.76 6.54
N ALA A 2 -49.04 -31.09 5.55
CA ALA A 2 -47.75 -30.40 5.56
C ALA A 2 -47.55 -29.93 4.11
N ASP A 3 -48.19 -28.81 3.78
CA ASP A 3 -47.95 -27.99 2.58
C ASP A 3 -48.75 -26.71 2.84
N LYS A 4 -48.06 -25.70 3.39
CA LYS A 4 -48.44 -24.27 3.53
C LYS A 4 -47.73 -23.64 4.74
N ILE A 5 -46.42 -23.40 4.63
CA ILE A 5 -45.72 -22.29 5.30
C ILE A 5 -44.44 -22.06 4.49
N CYS A 6 -44.42 -21.17 3.51
CA CYS A 6 -43.23 -20.64 2.82
C CYS A 6 -43.64 -19.53 1.83
N GLU A 7 -44.36 -18.46 2.24
CA GLU A 7 -44.62 -17.31 1.35
C GLU A 7 -44.73 -15.94 2.10
N GLU A 8 -44.13 -15.76 3.29
CA GLU A 8 -44.24 -14.45 4.01
C GLU A 8 -42.91 -13.85 4.52
N GLU A 9 -41.74 -14.28 4.06
CA GLU A 9 -40.44 -13.71 4.51
C GLU A 9 -39.63 -12.98 3.42
N GLU A 10 -40.22 -12.60 2.28
CA GLU A 10 -39.49 -11.95 1.17
C GLU A 10 -39.76 -10.44 1.00
N GLU A 11 -40.56 -9.80 1.86
CA GLU A 11 -40.96 -8.38 1.66
C GLU A 11 -40.35 -7.39 2.69
N THR A 12 -39.36 -7.80 3.48
CA THR A 12 -38.72 -6.91 4.50
C THR A 12 -37.27 -6.54 4.24
N ASP A 13 -36.58 -7.11 3.24
CA ASP A 13 -35.16 -6.82 2.98
C ASP A 13 -34.92 -5.67 1.98
N GLU A 14 -35.83 -5.42 1.02
CA GLU A 14 -35.61 -4.35 0.02
C GLU A 14 -35.70 -2.93 0.60
N LYS A 15 -36.38 -2.74 1.74
CA LYS A 15 -36.46 -1.42 2.39
C LYS A 15 -35.25 -1.06 3.24
N GLY A 16 -34.42 -2.05 3.62
CA GLY A 16 -33.19 -1.81 4.37
C GLY A 16 -32.04 -1.34 3.49
N GLU A 17 -31.98 -1.82 2.25
CA GLU A 17 -30.91 -1.47 1.31
C GLU A 17 -31.07 -0.06 0.71
N GLU A 18 -32.30 0.40 0.48
CA GLU A 18 -32.55 1.78 -0.03
C GLU A 18 -32.23 2.86 1.03
N GLU A 19 -32.46 2.61 2.31
CA GLU A 19 -32.11 3.57 3.38
C GLU A 19 -30.59 3.65 3.63
N GLU A 20 -29.83 2.56 3.44
CA GLU A 20 -28.37 2.58 3.57
C GLU A 20 -27.65 3.25 2.38
N GLU A 21 -28.18 3.12 1.15
CA GLU A 21 -27.63 3.82 -0.03
C GLU A 21 -27.85 5.35 0.05
N GLU A 22 -29.01 5.82 0.53
CA GLU A 22 -29.25 7.27 0.70
C GLU A 22 -28.32 7.88 1.76
N ASP A 23 -28.04 7.16 2.85
CA ASP A 23 -27.13 7.62 3.91
C ASP A 23 -25.66 7.66 3.45
N GLU A 24 -25.21 6.72 2.62
CA GLU A 24 -23.88 6.76 1.99
C GLU A 24 -23.76 7.95 1.01
N GLU A 25 -24.77 8.22 0.19
CA GLU A 25 -24.72 9.31 -0.78
C GLU A 25 -24.69 10.69 -0.09
N VAL A 26 -25.45 10.85 1.01
CA VAL A 26 -25.43 12.05 1.86
C VAL A 26 -24.06 12.23 2.53
N LYS A 27 -23.42 11.15 2.98
CA LYS A 27 -22.09 11.17 3.60
C LYS A 27 -20.99 11.55 2.61
N VAL A 28 -21.05 11.05 1.37
CA VAL A 28 -20.13 11.42 0.28
C VAL A 28 -20.32 12.88 -0.15
N LYS A 29 -21.57 13.37 -0.22
CA LYS A 29 -21.87 14.79 -0.50
C LYS A 29 -21.35 15.73 0.61
N LYS A 30 -21.48 15.35 1.88
CA LYS A 30 -20.98 16.12 3.04
C LYS A 30 -19.45 16.12 3.12
N MET A 31 -18.79 15.02 2.75
CA MET A 31 -17.33 14.95 2.64
C MET A 31 -16.81 15.86 1.51
N ARG A 32 -17.50 15.90 0.36
CA ARG A 32 -17.15 16.76 -0.77
C ARG A 32 -17.33 18.26 -0.48
N SER A 33 -18.36 18.66 0.28
CA SER A 33 -18.54 20.07 0.66
C SER A 33 -17.55 20.55 1.73
N GLY A 34 -17.17 19.66 2.67
CA GLY A 34 -16.14 19.95 3.67
C GLY A 34 -14.75 20.17 3.06
N VAL A 35 -14.39 19.40 2.03
CA VAL A 35 -13.14 19.57 1.29
C VAL A 35 -13.15 20.90 0.50
N LEU A 36 -14.28 21.30 -0.08
CA LEU A 36 -14.38 22.57 -0.81
C LEU A 36 -14.27 23.80 0.11
N SER A 37 -14.78 23.71 1.34
CA SER A 37 -14.68 24.78 2.36
C SER A 37 -13.25 25.03 2.85
N CYS A 38 -12.45 23.97 3.01
CA CYS A 38 -11.04 24.09 3.41
C CYS A 38 -10.16 24.74 2.33
N VAL A 39 -10.45 24.54 1.05
CA VAL A 39 -9.66 25.10 -0.07
C VAL A 39 -9.95 26.59 -0.27
N LEU A 40 -11.15 27.07 0.07
CA LEU A 40 -11.54 28.48 -0.07
C LEU A 40 -11.04 29.40 1.07
N SER A 41 -10.72 28.86 2.25
CA SER A 41 -10.23 29.66 3.39
C SER A 41 -8.74 30.03 3.29
N ALA A 42 -7.96 29.35 2.43
CA ALA A 42 -6.52 29.61 2.28
C ALA A 42 -6.18 30.76 1.30
N SER A 43 -7.17 31.30 0.56
CA SER A 43 -6.92 32.31 -0.49
C SER A 43 -7.40 33.74 -0.15
N LEU A 44 -7.84 34.01 1.09
CA LEU A 44 -8.41 35.32 1.48
C LEU A 44 -7.61 36.10 2.54
N PHE A 45 -6.42 35.62 2.95
CA PHE A 45 -5.57 36.33 3.93
C PHE A 45 -4.30 36.93 3.31
N ALA A 46 -4.45 37.66 2.21
CA ALA A 46 -3.35 38.44 1.63
C ALA A 46 -3.85 39.69 0.90
N ARG A 47 -4.60 40.57 1.60
CA ARG A 47 -4.87 41.95 1.16
C ARG A 47 -5.37 42.81 2.31
N SER A 48 -4.46 43.49 3.01
CA SER A 48 -4.65 44.88 3.46
C SER A 48 -3.48 45.32 4.35
N LYS A 49 -2.75 46.33 3.89
CA LYS A 49 -2.27 47.51 4.63
C LYS A 49 -1.12 48.16 3.85
N GLN A 50 -1.41 49.25 3.15
CA GLN A 50 -0.43 50.28 2.87
C GLN A 50 -0.43 51.29 4.02
N PRO A 51 0.72 51.79 4.49
CA PRO A 51 0.78 53.00 5.29
C PRO A 51 1.07 54.21 4.40
N THR A 52 0.37 55.31 4.69
CA THR A 52 0.53 56.64 4.12
C THR A 52 1.75 57.36 4.71
N GLY A 53 2.22 58.37 3.96
CA GLY A 53 3.54 59.00 4.09
C GLY A 53 3.90 59.69 5.40
N GLY A 54 5.22 59.83 5.58
CA GLY A 54 5.86 60.63 6.63
C GLY A 54 7.29 60.98 6.22
N LEU A 55 7.43 62.13 5.57
CA LEU A 55 8.66 62.69 4.99
C LEU A 55 9.57 63.30 6.09
N ARG A 56 10.83 62.85 6.27
CA ARG A 56 11.95 63.66 6.83
C ARG A 56 13.30 63.24 6.25
N ARG A 57 14.21 64.22 6.27
CA ARG A 57 15.37 64.54 5.41
C ARG A 57 16.71 63.83 5.74
N PHE A 58 17.57 63.74 4.69
CA PHE A 58 19.05 63.85 4.62
C PHE A 58 19.89 62.80 5.39
N SER A 59 21.07 62.32 4.95
CA SER A 59 22.04 62.68 3.90
C SER A 59 22.99 61.50 3.58
N GLU A 60 23.57 61.48 2.37
CA GLU A 60 24.89 60.91 1.98
C GLU A 60 25.08 59.36 2.06
N ASN A 61 25.73 58.64 1.14
CA ASN A 61 26.66 58.97 0.07
C ASN A 61 26.77 57.82 -0.97
N CYS A 62 27.25 58.15 -2.17
CA CYS A 62 27.61 57.33 -3.34
C CYS A 62 28.18 55.92 -3.06
N SER A 63 27.94 54.89 -3.89
CA SER A 63 28.59 54.77 -5.20
C SER A 63 27.93 53.73 -6.11
N ALA A 64 28.07 54.01 -7.40
CA ALA A 64 27.33 53.43 -8.51
C ALA A 64 27.76 52.00 -8.89
N VAL A 65 26.77 51.13 -9.10
CA VAL A 65 26.89 49.98 -10.00
C VAL A 65 25.99 50.28 -11.20
N ARG A 66 26.62 50.51 -12.35
CA ARG A 66 25.94 50.72 -13.64
C ARG A 66 25.18 49.45 -14.02
N PHE A 67 23.86 49.53 -14.00
CA PHE A 67 23.00 48.64 -14.77
C PHE A 67 23.15 48.99 -16.26
N ILE A 68 23.73 48.08 -17.04
CA ILE A 68 23.59 48.05 -18.49
C ILE A 68 22.79 46.79 -18.81
N GLY A 69 21.67 46.95 -19.52
CA GLY A 69 20.93 45.85 -20.13
C GLY A 69 19.60 45.51 -19.48
N CYS A 70 18.68 46.47 -19.37
CA CYS A 70 17.26 46.14 -19.35
C CYS A 70 16.88 45.62 -20.74
N SER A 71 17.03 44.30 -20.98
CA SER A 71 16.31 43.66 -22.07
C SER A 71 14.86 43.53 -21.61
N THR A 72 13.97 44.23 -22.28
CA THR A 72 12.51 44.12 -22.12
C THR A 72 12.06 42.72 -22.53
N GLN A 73 12.26 41.71 -21.67
CA GLN A 73 11.41 40.53 -21.71
C GLN A 73 10.14 40.88 -20.95
N SER A 74 9.05 40.90 -21.71
CA SER A 74 7.69 41.20 -21.25
C SER A 74 7.36 40.41 -19.97
N PRO A 75 6.75 41.04 -18.94
CA PRO A 75 6.33 40.35 -17.70
C PRO A 75 5.36 39.19 -17.95
N VAL A 76 4.77 39.13 -19.14
CA VAL A 76 3.90 38.03 -19.60
C VAL A 76 4.68 36.72 -19.81
N LEU A 77 5.95 36.76 -20.23
CA LEU A 77 6.75 35.55 -20.45
C LEU A 77 7.17 34.86 -19.13
N ARG A 78 7.48 35.63 -18.08
CA ARG A 78 7.83 35.07 -16.77
C ARG A 78 6.64 34.42 -16.06
N CYS A 79 5.43 34.96 -16.26
CA CYS A 79 4.20 34.37 -15.73
C CYS A 79 3.84 33.04 -16.43
N GLY A 80 4.08 32.96 -17.75
CA GLY A 80 3.84 31.73 -18.53
C GLY A 80 4.77 30.56 -18.16
N LEU A 81 6.06 30.81 -17.97
CA LEU A 81 7.03 29.77 -17.58
C LEU A 81 6.75 29.18 -16.19
N ALA A 82 6.46 30.04 -15.20
CA ALA A 82 6.10 29.58 -13.85
C ALA A 82 4.77 28.80 -13.81
N SER A 83 3.80 29.18 -14.65
CA SER A 83 2.53 28.45 -14.78
C SER A 83 2.71 27.08 -15.44
N LEU A 84 3.61 26.96 -16.41
CA LEU A 84 3.92 25.70 -17.08
C LEU A 84 4.73 24.74 -16.18
N GLU A 85 5.68 25.27 -15.40
CA GLU A 85 6.41 24.48 -14.38
C GLU A 85 5.47 23.99 -13.28
N ALA A 86 4.59 24.85 -12.76
CA ALA A 86 3.56 24.44 -11.78
C ALA A 86 2.62 23.36 -12.36
N GLN A 87 2.15 23.51 -13.60
CA GLN A 87 1.30 22.51 -14.26
C GLN A 87 2.04 21.18 -14.49
N ARG A 88 3.32 21.19 -14.88
CA ARG A 88 4.15 19.97 -15.00
C ARG A 88 4.27 19.23 -13.68
N THR A 89 4.55 19.93 -12.58
CA THR A 89 4.67 19.31 -11.25
C THR A 89 3.37 18.65 -10.77
N THR A 90 2.20 19.21 -11.11
CA THR A 90 0.92 18.59 -10.78
C THR A 90 0.64 17.32 -11.57
N ALA A 91 0.99 17.29 -12.86
CA ALA A 91 0.81 16.11 -13.70
C ALA A 91 1.75 14.96 -13.26
N GLU A 92 3.00 15.27 -12.93
CA GLU A 92 3.97 14.30 -12.41
C GLU A 92 3.53 13.74 -11.04
N ALA A 93 3.01 14.58 -10.15
CA ALA A 93 2.48 14.14 -8.86
C ALA A 93 1.24 13.24 -9.01
N MET A 94 0.34 13.56 -9.94
CA MET A 94 -0.83 12.73 -10.24
C MET A 94 -0.43 11.36 -10.83
N GLU A 95 0.51 11.34 -11.76
CA GLU A 95 1.01 10.08 -12.34
C GLU A 95 1.75 9.24 -11.29
N HIS A 96 2.55 9.88 -10.44
CA HIS A 96 3.20 9.21 -9.31
C HIS A 96 2.18 8.59 -8.36
N GLY A 97 1.11 9.32 -8.00
CA GLY A 97 0.03 8.80 -7.16
C GLY A 97 -0.68 7.60 -7.79
N LYS A 98 -0.89 7.63 -9.12
CA LYS A 98 -1.49 6.52 -9.87
C LYS A 98 -0.61 5.28 -9.90
N GLU A 99 0.70 5.44 -10.04
CA GLU A 99 1.65 4.33 -9.96
C GLU A 99 1.78 3.79 -8.53
N MET A 100 1.76 4.66 -7.51
CA MET A 100 1.74 4.22 -6.11
C MET A 100 0.51 3.38 -5.79
N ALA A 101 -0.67 3.72 -6.33
CA ALA A 101 -1.90 2.96 -6.13
C ALA A 101 -1.86 1.54 -6.71
N LYS A 102 -0.95 1.25 -7.65
CA LYS A 102 -0.74 -0.08 -8.24
C LYS A 102 0.29 -0.93 -7.50
N ARG A 103 0.87 -0.42 -6.41
CA ARG A 103 1.82 -1.17 -5.58
C ARG A 103 1.11 -2.32 -4.87
N MET A 104 1.92 -3.28 -4.45
CA MET A 104 1.47 -4.47 -3.70
C MET A 104 2.15 -4.47 -2.33
N VAL A 105 1.38 -4.76 -1.28
CA VAL A 105 1.88 -4.89 0.09
C VAL A 105 2.04 -6.36 0.40
N TRP A 106 3.27 -6.86 0.30
CA TRP A 106 3.58 -8.25 0.57
C TRP A 106 3.78 -8.47 2.05
N VAL A 107 3.10 -9.47 2.60
CA VAL A 107 3.18 -9.87 4.00
C VAL A 107 3.21 -11.37 4.08
N ASP A 108 3.92 -11.87 5.09
CA ASP A 108 3.88 -13.25 5.55
C ASP A 108 3.91 -13.21 7.07
N LEU A 109 3.10 -14.07 7.69
CA LEU A 109 3.01 -14.22 9.13
C LEU A 109 3.42 -15.62 9.54
N GLU A 110 4.16 -15.70 10.64
CA GLU A 110 4.22 -16.94 11.43
C GLU A 110 3.27 -16.78 12.62
N MET A 111 2.47 -17.82 12.87
CA MET A 111 1.49 -17.87 13.97
C MET A 111 1.73 -19.09 14.85
N THR A 112 1.13 -19.09 16.04
CA THR A 112 1.14 -20.26 16.94
C THR A 112 0.28 -21.43 16.43
N GLY A 113 -0.56 -21.17 15.42
CA GLY A 113 -1.45 -22.12 14.78
C GLY A 113 -2.37 -21.43 13.76
N LEU A 114 -3.53 -22.03 13.47
CA LEU A 114 -4.47 -21.57 12.44
C LEU A 114 -5.85 -21.21 13.00
N ASP A 115 -6.08 -21.38 14.31
CA ASP A 115 -7.34 -21.03 14.97
C ASP A 115 -7.31 -19.58 15.42
N ILE A 116 -8.17 -18.76 14.81
CA ILE A 116 -8.24 -17.33 15.06
C ILE A 116 -8.69 -16.98 16.49
N GLU A 117 -9.34 -17.91 17.20
CA GLU A 117 -9.82 -17.68 18.56
C GLU A 117 -8.76 -17.93 19.62
N THR A 118 -7.76 -18.75 19.32
CA THR A 118 -6.76 -19.20 20.31
C THR A 118 -5.32 -18.90 19.92
N ASP A 119 -5.03 -18.78 18.64
CA ASP A 119 -3.68 -18.55 18.13
C ASP A 119 -3.36 -17.07 17.96
N GLU A 120 -2.07 -16.77 18.02
CA GLU A 120 -1.55 -15.41 17.96
C GLU A 120 -0.41 -15.29 16.93
N ILE A 121 -0.15 -14.05 16.50
CA ILE A 121 0.97 -13.71 15.61
C ILE A 121 2.29 -13.73 16.39
N ILE A 122 3.32 -14.35 15.83
CA ILE A 122 4.67 -14.47 16.45
C ILE A 122 5.81 -13.93 15.57
N GLU A 123 5.67 -13.90 14.25
CA GLU A 123 6.58 -13.19 13.34
C GLU A 123 5.77 -12.52 12.24
N MET A 124 6.22 -11.34 11.81
CA MET A 124 5.65 -10.65 10.65
C MET A 124 6.79 -9.99 9.87
N ALA A 125 6.71 -10.08 8.55
CA ALA A 125 7.55 -9.30 7.64
C ALA A 125 6.71 -8.56 6.61
N CYS A 126 7.27 -7.50 6.02
CA CYS A 126 6.60 -6.75 4.97
C CYS A 126 7.56 -6.31 3.85
N ILE A 127 7.13 -6.41 2.60
CA ILE A 127 7.84 -5.86 1.43
C ILE A 127 6.85 -5.08 0.56
N ILE A 128 7.27 -3.95 0.01
CA ILE A 128 6.50 -3.21 -0.99
C ILE A 128 7.11 -3.44 -2.36
N THR A 129 6.28 -3.84 -3.33
CA THR A 129 6.69 -3.89 -4.74
C THR A 129 5.88 -2.93 -5.60
N ASP A 130 6.43 -2.58 -6.76
CA ASP A 130 5.66 -1.97 -7.83
C ASP A 130 4.73 -3.00 -8.50
N SER A 131 3.98 -2.56 -9.52
CA SER A 131 3.08 -3.41 -10.32
C SER A 131 3.80 -4.48 -11.16
N ASN A 132 5.12 -4.42 -11.22
CA ASN A 132 5.97 -5.36 -11.96
C ASN A 132 6.72 -6.35 -11.06
N MET A 133 6.46 -6.36 -9.75
CA MET A 133 7.15 -7.16 -8.73
C MET A 133 8.61 -6.71 -8.46
N ASN A 134 8.98 -5.49 -8.84
CA ASN A 134 10.26 -4.91 -8.40
C ASN A 134 10.12 -4.43 -6.96
N ILE A 135 11.05 -4.81 -6.10
CA ILE A 135 11.07 -4.36 -4.70
C ILE A 135 11.37 -2.87 -4.65
N ILE A 136 10.46 -2.11 -4.03
CA ILE A 136 10.60 -0.67 -3.78
C ILE A 136 11.21 -0.43 -2.40
N ALA A 137 10.75 -1.19 -1.41
CA ALA A 137 11.19 -1.09 -0.03
C ALA A 137 11.01 -2.42 0.69
N GLU A 138 12.00 -2.79 1.50
CA GLU A 138 11.86 -3.84 2.50
C GLU A 138 11.50 -3.19 3.83
N GLY A 139 10.42 -3.66 4.45
CA GLY A 139 9.91 -3.16 5.72
C GLY A 139 10.51 -3.87 6.93
N PRO A 140 9.91 -3.68 8.11
CA PRO A 140 10.30 -4.40 9.31
C PRO A 140 10.17 -5.92 9.14
N ASN A 141 10.99 -6.66 9.86
CA ASN A 141 10.86 -8.10 10.09
C ASN A 141 10.93 -8.32 11.59
N LEU A 142 9.76 -8.43 12.22
CA LEU A 142 9.62 -8.34 13.67
C LEU A 142 9.11 -9.65 14.24
N ILE A 143 9.73 -10.04 15.35
CA ILE A 143 9.32 -11.18 16.17
C ILE A 143 8.54 -10.62 17.36
N ILE A 144 7.30 -11.06 17.54
CA ILE A 144 6.36 -10.53 18.51
C ILE A 144 6.38 -11.42 19.75
N HIS A 145 6.53 -10.83 20.93
CA HIS A 145 6.54 -11.57 22.18
C HIS A 145 5.17 -12.21 22.46
N GLN A 146 5.19 -13.48 22.87
CA GLN A 146 4.02 -14.21 23.37
C GLN A 146 4.37 -14.95 24.66
N PRO A 147 3.41 -15.14 25.58
CA PRO A 147 3.66 -15.81 26.86
C PRO A 147 3.99 -17.30 26.66
N ASP A 148 4.84 -17.85 27.53
CA ASP A 148 5.22 -19.27 27.50
C ASP A 148 4.02 -20.21 27.52
N SER A 149 2.95 -19.85 28.26
CA SER A 149 1.72 -20.65 28.30
C SER A 149 1.06 -20.82 26.93
N LEU A 150 1.21 -19.87 26.01
CA LEU A 150 0.72 -20.00 24.64
C LEU A 150 1.65 -20.89 23.81
N LEU A 151 2.96 -20.61 23.88
CA LEU A 151 3.99 -21.35 23.13
C LEU A 151 4.03 -22.83 23.48
N ASP A 152 3.87 -23.15 24.77
CA ASP A 152 3.88 -24.52 25.27
C ASP A 152 2.58 -25.27 24.93
N ASN A 153 1.52 -24.57 24.53
CA ASN A 153 0.24 -25.14 24.09
C ASN A 153 0.07 -25.18 22.57
N MET A 154 1.07 -24.75 21.79
CA MET A 154 1.09 -24.94 20.35
C MET A 154 0.97 -26.42 19.96
N SER A 155 0.45 -26.66 18.75
CA SER A 155 0.43 -28.00 18.15
C SER A 155 1.85 -28.59 18.01
N ASP A 156 1.97 -29.92 17.95
CA ASP A 156 3.26 -30.59 17.78
C ASP A 156 3.98 -30.17 16.48
N TRP A 157 3.21 -29.90 15.43
CA TRP A 157 3.74 -29.39 14.17
C TRP A 157 4.38 -28.01 14.38
N CYS A 158 3.67 -27.07 15.01
CA CYS A 158 4.18 -25.73 15.28
C CYS A 158 5.40 -25.75 16.21
N LYS A 159 5.36 -26.53 17.30
CA LYS A 159 6.51 -26.72 18.21
C LYS A 159 7.75 -27.22 17.48
N THR A 160 7.57 -28.18 16.57
CA THR A 160 8.68 -28.75 15.81
C THR A 160 9.27 -27.76 14.81
N HIS A 161 8.43 -27.08 14.03
CA HIS A 161 8.90 -26.17 12.97
C HIS A 161 9.49 -24.89 13.56
N HIS A 162 8.79 -24.23 14.48
CA HIS A 162 9.26 -23.01 15.15
C HIS A 162 10.45 -23.27 16.07
N GLY A 163 10.53 -24.48 16.65
CA GLY A 163 11.71 -24.92 17.41
C GLY A 163 12.94 -25.08 16.53
N LYS A 164 12.80 -25.71 15.35
CA LYS A 164 13.91 -25.93 14.40
C LYS A 164 14.40 -24.63 13.74
N SER A 165 13.49 -23.70 13.43
CA SER A 165 13.86 -22.39 12.86
C SER A 165 14.48 -21.45 13.90
N GLY A 166 14.37 -21.77 15.20
CA GLY A 166 14.78 -20.92 16.32
C GLY A 166 13.76 -19.84 16.68
N LEU A 167 12.62 -19.78 15.98
CA LEU A 167 11.58 -18.78 16.18
C LEU A 167 11.00 -18.83 17.60
N THR A 168 10.71 -20.02 18.14
CA THR A 168 10.15 -20.13 19.51
C THR A 168 11.05 -19.47 20.55
N GLN A 169 12.37 -19.64 20.44
CA GLN A 169 13.31 -19.02 21.38
C GLN A 169 13.43 -17.51 21.17
N ALA A 170 13.34 -17.06 19.92
CA ALA A 170 13.35 -15.64 19.60
C ALA A 170 12.09 -14.93 20.09
N VAL A 171 10.92 -15.59 20.03
CA VAL A 171 9.65 -15.09 20.59
C VAL A 171 9.77 -14.88 22.09
N ARG A 172 10.29 -15.87 22.83
CA ARG A 172 10.54 -15.75 24.28
C ARG A 172 11.49 -14.61 24.63
N SER A 173 12.44 -14.32 23.75
CA SER A 173 13.47 -13.30 23.96
C SER A 173 13.04 -11.92 23.45
N SER A 174 11.92 -11.84 22.73
CA SER A 174 11.42 -10.58 22.16
C SER A 174 10.83 -9.70 23.25
N ASN A 175 10.98 -8.38 23.07
CA ASN A 175 10.32 -7.36 23.88
C ASN A 175 9.33 -6.52 23.05
N ILE A 176 9.02 -6.95 21.82
CA ILE A 176 8.11 -6.24 20.92
C ILE A 176 6.69 -6.72 21.20
N SER A 177 5.82 -5.80 21.61
CA SER A 177 4.39 -6.08 21.73
C SER A 177 3.69 -6.05 20.37
N LEU A 178 2.53 -6.70 20.28
CA LEU A 178 1.69 -6.68 19.09
C LEU A 178 1.36 -5.25 18.63
N GLN A 179 1.06 -4.34 19.55
CA GLN A 179 0.72 -2.95 19.24
C GLN A 179 1.93 -2.16 18.73
N ALA A 180 3.13 -2.43 19.26
CA ALA A 180 4.35 -1.82 18.76
C ALA A 180 4.65 -2.30 17.33
N ALA A 181 4.52 -3.60 17.08
CA ALA A 181 4.66 -4.17 15.75
C ALA A 181 3.65 -3.57 14.76
N GLU A 182 2.35 -3.52 15.11
CA GLU A 182 1.31 -2.90 14.26
C GLU A 182 1.68 -1.45 13.89
N TYR A 183 2.13 -0.66 14.87
CA TYR A 183 2.53 0.72 14.62
C TYR A 183 3.71 0.83 13.65
N GLU A 184 4.74 -0.01 13.81
CA GLU A 184 5.90 -0.02 12.92
C GLU A 184 5.51 -0.38 11.48
N PHE A 185 4.71 -1.44 11.30
CA PHE A 185 4.22 -1.83 9.98
C PHE A 185 3.31 -0.77 9.36
N LEU A 186 2.38 -0.21 10.13
CA LEU A 186 1.48 0.85 9.66
C LEU A 186 2.25 2.11 9.25
N SER A 187 3.25 2.50 10.06
CA SER A 187 4.12 3.64 9.76
C SER A 187 4.90 3.43 8.47
N PHE A 188 5.43 2.22 8.27
CA PHE A 188 6.13 1.82 7.05
C PHE A 188 5.20 1.89 5.82
N VAL A 189 4.05 1.21 5.84
CA VAL A 189 3.17 1.19 4.65
C VAL A 189 2.63 2.56 4.29
N ARG A 190 2.36 3.45 5.26
CA ARG A 190 1.93 4.83 5.00
C ARG A 190 2.94 5.66 4.21
N GLN A 191 4.23 5.35 4.31
CA GLN A 191 5.28 6.03 3.53
C GLN A 191 5.32 5.55 2.07
N HIS A 192 4.76 4.37 1.79
CA HIS A 192 4.93 3.70 0.51
C HIS A 192 3.63 3.44 -0.25
N THR A 193 2.46 3.57 0.36
CA THR A 193 1.17 3.31 -0.30
C THR A 193 0.11 4.34 0.08
N PRO A 194 -0.74 4.75 -0.88
CA PRO A 194 -1.90 5.57 -0.57
C PRO A 194 -2.94 4.73 0.19
N PRO A 195 -3.64 5.32 1.18
CA PRO A 195 -4.59 4.61 2.01
C PRO A 195 -5.74 4.03 1.17
N GLY A 196 -6.08 2.77 1.42
CA GLY A 196 -7.19 2.05 0.81
C GLY A 196 -6.96 1.59 -0.63
N ALA A 197 -5.78 1.82 -1.22
CA ALA A 197 -5.55 1.55 -2.65
C ALA A 197 -4.84 0.21 -2.92
N CYS A 198 -3.83 -0.12 -2.11
CA CYS A 198 -2.94 -1.25 -2.38
C CYS A 198 -3.45 -2.55 -1.72
N PRO A 199 -3.57 -3.67 -2.47
CA PRO A 199 -3.97 -4.94 -1.90
C PRO A 199 -2.83 -5.61 -1.13
N LEU A 200 -3.21 -6.47 -0.19
CA LEU A 200 -2.31 -7.42 0.46
C LEU A 200 -1.90 -8.50 -0.53
N ALA A 201 -0.63 -8.93 -0.52
CA ALA A 201 -0.08 -9.93 -1.44
C ALA A 201 0.74 -10.98 -0.70
N GLY A 202 0.69 -12.23 -1.17
CA GLY A 202 1.41 -13.34 -0.56
C GLY A 202 0.85 -14.69 -1.01
N ASN A 203 1.45 -15.79 -0.54
CA ASN A 203 0.89 -17.12 -0.75
C ASN A 203 -0.14 -17.43 0.33
N SER A 204 -1.35 -17.83 -0.07
CA SER A 204 -2.42 -18.16 0.88
C SER A 204 -2.71 -17.01 1.85
N VAL A 205 -2.50 -15.77 1.39
CA VAL A 205 -2.49 -14.55 2.21
C VAL A 205 -3.86 -14.19 2.79
N HIS A 206 -4.91 -14.90 2.37
CA HIS A 206 -6.22 -14.85 3.03
C HIS A 206 -6.14 -15.34 4.49
N ALA A 207 -5.26 -16.29 4.80
CA ALA A 207 -5.01 -16.75 6.16
C ALA A 207 -4.36 -15.64 7.00
N ASP A 208 -3.32 -14.98 6.47
CA ASP A 208 -2.68 -13.83 7.12
C ASP A 208 -3.66 -12.70 7.33
N LYS A 209 -4.45 -12.37 6.29
CA LYS A 209 -5.46 -11.32 6.34
C LYS A 209 -6.44 -11.54 7.48
N LYS A 210 -6.87 -12.78 7.72
CA LYS A 210 -7.77 -13.14 8.83
C LYS A 210 -7.18 -12.76 10.19
N PHE A 211 -5.90 -13.03 10.41
CA PHE A 211 -5.18 -12.63 11.63
C PHE A 211 -5.00 -11.12 11.70
N LEU A 212 -4.58 -10.48 10.61
CA LEU A 212 -4.38 -9.03 10.56
C LEU A 212 -5.67 -8.25 10.81
N GLU A 213 -6.82 -8.71 10.31
CA GLU A 213 -8.11 -8.04 10.54
C GLU A 213 -8.51 -8.05 12.02
N ARG A 214 -8.17 -9.11 12.76
CA ARG A 214 -8.42 -9.22 14.21
C ARG A 214 -7.38 -8.50 15.06
N PHE A 215 -6.10 -8.73 14.78
CA PHE A 215 -5.00 -8.38 15.67
C PHE A 215 -4.28 -7.08 15.27
N MET A 216 -4.37 -6.67 14.01
CA MET A 216 -3.78 -5.44 13.48
C MET A 216 -4.78 -4.63 12.63
N PRO A 217 -5.93 -4.21 13.19
CA PRO A 217 -7.02 -3.59 12.44
C PRO A 217 -6.68 -2.22 11.84
N GLN A 218 -5.74 -1.46 12.42
CA GLN A 218 -5.32 -0.17 11.85
C GLN A 218 -4.42 -0.38 10.64
N PHE A 219 -3.58 -1.42 10.66
CA PHE A 219 -2.80 -1.83 9.50
C PHE A 219 -3.71 -2.21 8.33
N THR A 220 -4.69 -3.11 8.56
CA THR A 220 -5.59 -3.58 7.49
C THR A 220 -6.49 -2.50 6.92
N ARG A 221 -6.95 -1.53 7.72
CA ARG A 221 -7.72 -0.37 7.24
C ARG A 221 -6.95 0.53 6.26
N HIS A 222 -5.62 0.51 6.29
CA HIS A 222 -4.81 1.24 5.32
C HIS A 222 -4.74 0.52 3.96
N LEU A 223 -5.06 -0.76 3.91
CA LEU A 223 -4.98 -1.59 2.71
C LEU A 223 -6.33 -1.66 1.98
N HIS A 224 -6.29 -2.06 0.71
CA HIS A 224 -7.48 -2.38 -0.06
C HIS A 224 -8.08 -3.72 0.39
N TYR A 225 -9.40 -3.90 0.27
CA TYR A 225 -10.10 -5.12 0.75
C TYR A 225 -9.73 -6.40 -0.02
N ARG A 226 -9.34 -6.24 -1.30
CA ARG A 226 -8.86 -7.33 -2.18
C ARG A 226 -7.46 -7.80 -1.80
N ILE A 227 -7.17 -9.03 -2.17
CA ILE A 227 -5.85 -9.64 -2.03
C ILE A 227 -5.31 -10.11 -3.39
N ILE A 228 -3.99 -10.24 -3.47
CA ILE A 228 -3.28 -10.94 -4.55
C ILE A 228 -2.71 -12.22 -3.96
N ASP A 229 -3.46 -13.31 -4.11
CA ASP A 229 -3.09 -14.61 -3.56
C ASP A 229 -2.34 -15.43 -4.62
N VAL A 230 -1.03 -15.61 -4.41
CA VAL A 230 -0.14 -16.37 -5.30
C VAL A 230 -0.57 -17.84 -5.37
N SER A 231 -1.11 -18.39 -4.27
CA SER A 231 -1.58 -19.78 -4.22
C SER A 231 -2.80 -20.00 -5.11
N THR A 232 -3.62 -18.97 -5.37
CA THR A 232 -4.70 -19.06 -6.37
C THR A 232 -4.11 -19.36 -7.76
N ILE A 233 -3.07 -18.62 -8.16
CA ILE A 233 -2.42 -18.79 -9.46
C ILE A 233 -1.69 -20.12 -9.52
N LYS A 234 -1.04 -20.54 -8.43
CA LYS A 234 -0.42 -21.86 -8.29
C LYS A 234 -1.41 -23.00 -8.57
N GLU A 235 -2.59 -22.97 -7.96
CA GLU A 235 -3.61 -24.00 -8.14
C GLU A 235 -4.20 -24.01 -9.57
N LEU A 236 -4.30 -22.84 -10.22
CA LEU A 236 -4.67 -22.74 -11.63
C LEU A 236 -3.56 -23.28 -12.54
N CYS A 237 -2.29 -22.96 -12.26
CA CYS A 237 -1.13 -23.48 -12.99
C CYS A 237 -1.08 -25.01 -12.92
N LEU A 238 -1.27 -25.59 -11.73
CA LEU A 238 -1.29 -27.04 -11.53
C LEU A 238 -2.33 -27.75 -12.44
N ARG A 239 -3.51 -27.13 -12.63
CA ARG A 239 -4.61 -27.74 -13.40
C ARG A 239 -4.55 -27.46 -14.89
N TRP A 240 -4.14 -26.25 -15.27
CA TRP A 240 -4.24 -25.78 -16.66
C TRP A 240 -2.90 -25.82 -17.40
N TYR A 241 -1.77 -25.82 -16.66
CA TYR A 241 -0.41 -25.76 -17.19
C TYR A 241 0.52 -26.70 -16.40
N PRO A 242 0.26 -28.02 -16.39
CA PRO A 242 1.01 -28.97 -15.56
C PRO A 242 2.51 -29.02 -15.89
N GLU A 243 2.89 -28.86 -17.17
CA GLU A 243 4.30 -28.83 -17.61
C GLU A 243 5.06 -27.61 -17.06
N ASP A 244 4.41 -26.45 -16.99
CA ASP A 244 4.99 -25.25 -16.37
C ASP A 244 5.02 -25.36 -14.84
N PHE A 245 4.02 -26.02 -14.24
CA PHE A 245 3.99 -26.26 -12.80
C PHE A 245 5.19 -27.08 -12.32
N GLU A 246 5.59 -28.12 -13.07
CA GLU A 246 6.77 -28.93 -12.75
C GLU A 246 8.09 -28.13 -12.77
N GLN A 247 8.12 -27.01 -13.51
CA GLN A 247 9.27 -26.12 -13.61
C GLN A 247 9.26 -24.98 -12.59
N ALA A 248 8.16 -24.84 -11.82
CA ALA A 248 8.04 -23.79 -10.84
C ALA A 248 9.13 -23.93 -9.75
N PRO A 249 9.69 -22.80 -9.26
CA PRO A 249 10.73 -22.84 -8.24
C PRO A 249 10.21 -23.52 -6.97
N GLN A 250 10.94 -24.51 -6.47
CA GLN A 250 10.62 -25.12 -5.19
C GLN A 250 10.98 -24.18 -4.04
N LYS A 251 10.01 -23.98 -3.13
CA LYS A 251 10.21 -23.22 -1.89
C LYS A 251 11.18 -23.97 -0.99
N ARG A 252 12.09 -23.24 -0.35
CA ARG A 252 12.97 -23.82 0.68
C ARG A 252 12.19 -24.05 1.98
N ALA A 253 11.07 -23.34 2.16
CA ALA A 253 10.20 -23.41 3.33
C ALA A 253 11.01 -23.24 4.62
N SER A 254 11.73 -22.12 4.72
CA SER A 254 12.53 -21.79 5.90
C SER A 254 11.69 -21.47 7.13
N HIS A 255 10.38 -21.24 6.96
CA HIS A 255 9.45 -20.83 8.02
C HIS A 255 9.95 -19.57 8.72
N ARG A 256 10.29 -18.57 7.90
CA ARG A 256 10.81 -17.26 8.31
C ARG A 256 10.22 -16.23 7.38
N ALA A 257 9.40 -15.35 7.93
CA ALA A 257 8.47 -14.53 7.17
C ALA A 257 9.09 -13.78 5.99
N LEU A 258 10.24 -13.10 6.20
CA LEU A 258 10.86 -12.30 5.13
C LEU A 258 11.36 -13.14 3.95
N ASP A 259 11.89 -14.32 4.21
CA ASP A 259 12.38 -15.21 3.14
C ASP A 259 11.21 -15.84 2.38
N ASP A 260 10.15 -16.22 3.10
CA ASP A 260 8.93 -16.76 2.50
C ASP A 260 8.21 -15.72 1.61
N ILE A 261 8.22 -14.43 1.96
CA ILE A 261 7.78 -13.36 1.05
C ILE A 261 8.61 -13.33 -0.24
N ARG A 262 9.95 -13.37 -0.13
CA ARG A 262 10.84 -13.32 -1.30
C ARG A 262 10.64 -14.54 -2.20
N GLU A 263 10.37 -15.71 -1.64
CA GLU A 263 10.00 -16.90 -2.40
C GLU A 263 8.64 -16.73 -3.09
N SER A 264 7.66 -16.15 -2.41
CA SER A 264 6.33 -15.84 -2.98
C SER A 264 6.40 -14.86 -4.17
N ILE A 265 7.24 -13.83 -4.08
CA ILE A 265 7.49 -12.88 -5.18
C ILE A 265 8.13 -13.61 -6.38
N LYS A 266 9.11 -14.48 -6.13
CA LYS A 266 9.76 -15.28 -7.19
C LYS A 266 8.78 -16.23 -7.86
N GLU A 267 7.92 -16.88 -7.08
CA GLU A 267 6.88 -17.78 -7.58
C GLU A 267 5.88 -17.03 -8.47
N LEU A 268 5.36 -15.88 -8.04
CA LEU A 268 4.46 -15.07 -8.89
C LEU A 268 5.16 -14.53 -10.15
N THR A 269 6.44 -14.17 -10.03
CA THR A 269 7.27 -13.75 -11.18
C THR A 269 7.42 -14.88 -12.19
N PHE A 270 7.61 -16.12 -11.72
CA PHE A 270 7.63 -17.30 -12.57
C PHE A 270 6.31 -17.46 -13.32
N TYR A 271 5.17 -17.42 -12.63
CA TYR A 271 3.87 -17.57 -13.29
C TYR A 271 3.62 -16.48 -14.32
N ARG A 272 3.90 -15.22 -13.99
CA ARG A 272 3.76 -14.10 -14.93
C ARG A 272 4.52 -14.33 -16.24
N LYS A 273 5.69 -14.97 -16.17
CA LYS A 273 6.53 -15.23 -17.35
C LYS A 273 6.05 -16.41 -18.20
N HIS A 274 5.50 -17.46 -17.57
CA HIS A 274 5.26 -18.73 -18.25
C HIS A 274 3.79 -18.93 -18.66
N ILE A 275 2.83 -18.56 -17.80
CA ILE A 275 1.41 -18.92 -18.02
C ILE A 275 0.51 -17.71 -18.36
N PHE A 276 1.00 -16.49 -18.19
CA PHE A 276 0.27 -15.29 -18.62
C PHE A 276 0.65 -14.91 -20.05
N ARG A 277 -0.31 -14.33 -20.77
CA ARG A 277 -0.08 -13.81 -22.12
C ARG A 277 1.07 -12.80 -22.10
N ALA A 278 2.09 -13.03 -22.94
CA ALA A 278 3.13 -12.06 -23.18
C ALA A 278 2.51 -10.71 -23.59
N ARG A 279 2.97 -9.62 -22.97
CA ARG A 279 2.65 -8.29 -23.48
C ARG A 279 3.62 -8.00 -24.63
N PRO A 280 3.15 -7.47 -25.77
CA PRO A 280 4.09 -6.91 -26.73
C PRO A 280 4.90 -5.85 -26.00
N ASP A 281 6.22 -5.98 -26.05
CA ASP A 281 7.12 -5.05 -25.38
C ASP A 281 6.71 -3.62 -25.77
N VAL A 282 6.57 -2.74 -24.77
CA VAL A 282 6.65 -1.31 -25.04
C VAL A 282 8.05 -1.12 -25.56
N CYS A 283 8.17 -1.03 -26.89
CA CYS A 283 9.42 -1.06 -27.64
C CYS A 283 10.55 -0.36 -26.86
N GLN A 284 11.50 -1.15 -26.37
CA GLN A 284 12.84 -0.62 -26.20
C GLN A 284 13.28 -0.24 -27.62
N SER A 285 13.33 1.05 -27.91
CA SER A 285 13.87 1.57 -29.15
C SER A 285 15.30 1.06 -29.30
N ALA A 286 15.49 -0.01 -30.05
CA ALA A 286 16.81 -0.44 -30.46
C ALA A 286 17.46 0.74 -31.23
N PRO A 287 18.73 1.07 -30.97
CA PRO A 287 19.41 2.12 -31.71
C PRO A 287 19.45 1.71 -33.19
N PHE A 288 18.93 2.61 -34.02
CA PHE A 288 18.91 2.50 -35.47
C PHE A 288 20.36 2.48 -35.98
N ASN A 289 20.90 1.30 -36.23
CA ASN A 289 22.13 1.15 -37.00
C ASN A 289 21.75 1.20 -38.48
N GLY A 290 21.83 2.41 -39.06
CA GLY A 290 21.70 2.61 -40.50
C GLY A 290 22.87 1.96 -41.26
N PRO A 291 22.66 1.58 -42.53
CA PRO A 291 23.70 0.94 -43.34
C PRO A 291 24.79 1.96 -43.74
N HIS A 292 26.04 1.55 -43.60
CA HIS A 292 27.23 2.22 -44.16
C HIS A 292 27.40 1.92 -45.64
#